data_AF-A0A9D9T405-F1
#
_entry.id   AF-A0A9D9T405-F1
#
_cell.length_a   1.000
_cell.length_b   1.000
_cell.length_c   1.000
_cell.angle_alpha   90.00
_cell.angle_beta   90.00
_cell.angle_gamma   90.00
#
_symmetry.space_group_name_H-M   'P 1'
#
loop_
_entity.id
_entity.type
_entity.pdbx_description
1 polymer ?
#
loop_
_entity_poly.entity_id
_entity_poly.type
_entity_poly.pdbx_seq_one_letter_code
_entity_poly.pdbx_strand_id
1 'polypeptide(L)'
;MEILLIILLILLNGVFSMAEIATVSARKSKLDAAAKRGDKAAKIVLETINAPNRFLSTVQIGITLIGILTGIFSGEKITEDIEKYFNQFPALAHYANILAVSFVVILITFFSLVLGELVPKRIGLANPEGIAKMMARPMRFVTALTSPFVWLLTFTSDSLIRLFRIKTTSDSKVTEEEIKAIIQEGTDGGEVQEIEQDIVERVFHLGDRTVSSLMTHRNDVI
;
A
#
# COMPACT_ATOMS: atom_id res chain seq x y z
N MET A 1 17.86 28.95 -0.34
CA MET A 1 18.32 27.63 -0.83
C MET A 1 17.66 26.49 -0.09
N GLU A 2 17.66 26.49 1.24
CA GLU A 2 17.04 25.42 2.06
C GLU A 2 15.52 25.30 1.87
N ILE A 3 14.78 26.42 1.76
CA ILE A 3 13.34 26.39 1.46
C ILE A 3 13.04 25.69 0.12
N LEU A 4 13.86 25.94 -0.91
CA LEU A 4 13.68 25.30 -2.22
C LEU A 4 13.96 23.80 -2.14
N LEU A 5 14.94 23.38 -1.35
CA LEU A 5 15.24 21.98 -1.08
C LEU A 5 14.08 21.30 -0.32
N ILE A 6 13.52 21.95 0.69
CA ILE A 6 12.34 21.46 1.44
C ILE A 6 11.14 21.29 0.52
N ILE A 7 10.83 22.29 -0.30
CA ILE A 7 9.73 22.20 -1.27
C ILE A 7 9.96 21.02 -2.23
N LEU A 8 11.19 20.86 -2.74
CA LEU A 8 11.53 19.75 -3.62
C LEU A 8 11.35 18.39 -2.91
N LEU A 9 11.78 18.29 -1.65
CA LEU A 9 11.60 17.08 -0.84
C LEU A 9 10.11 16.77 -0.60
N ILE A 10 9.29 17.76 -0.26
CA ILE A 10 7.84 17.60 -0.08
C ILE A 10 7.19 17.11 -1.38
N LEU A 11 7.55 17.70 -2.52
CA LEU A 11 7.02 17.28 -3.82
C LEU A 11 7.47 15.85 -4.18
N LEU A 12 8.74 15.52 -3.92
CA LEU A 12 9.26 14.18 -4.13
C LEU A 12 8.51 13.17 -3.27
N ASN A 13 8.27 13.47 -1.99
CA ASN A 13 7.44 12.66 -1.10
C ASN A 13 6.05 12.42 -1.70
N GLY A 14 5.45 13.50 -2.23
CA GLY A 14 4.16 13.44 -2.91
C GLY A 14 4.15 12.48 -4.10
N VAL A 15 5.20 12.48 -4.92
CA VAL A 15 5.33 11.55 -6.05
C VAL A 15 5.39 10.10 -5.57
N PHE A 16 6.17 9.81 -4.53
CA PHE A 16 6.24 8.47 -3.94
C PHE A 16 4.89 8.02 -3.39
N SER A 17 4.23 8.89 -2.63
CA SER A 17 2.93 8.61 -2.02
C SER A 17 1.82 8.40 -3.07
N MET A 18 1.85 9.21 -4.13
CA MET A 18 0.95 9.06 -5.28
C MET A 18 1.18 7.74 -6.02
N ALA A 19 2.45 7.36 -6.25
CA ALA A 19 2.80 6.12 -6.93
C ALA A 19 2.39 4.88 -6.12
N GLU A 20 2.56 4.93 -4.80
CA GLU A 20 2.12 3.88 -3.88
C GLU A 20 0.63 3.63 -4.02
N ILE A 21 -0.20 4.66 -3.77
CA ILE A 21 -1.64 4.48 -3.75
C ILE A 21 -2.19 4.14 -5.13
N ALA A 22 -1.64 4.72 -6.20
CA ALA A 22 -2.04 4.41 -7.56
C ALA A 22 -1.77 2.94 -7.90
N THR A 23 -0.63 2.39 -7.46
CA THR A 23 -0.27 0.99 -7.71
C THR A 23 -1.13 0.04 -6.90
N VAL A 24 -1.40 0.35 -5.63
CA VAL A 24 -2.23 -0.47 -4.73
C VAL A 24 -3.71 -0.45 -5.16
N SER A 25 -4.20 0.68 -5.66
CA SER A 25 -5.60 0.85 -6.07
C SER A 25 -5.88 0.49 -7.54
N ALA A 26 -4.85 0.22 -8.35
CA ALA A 26 -5.02 -0.10 -9.75
C ALA A 26 -5.69 -1.47 -9.96
N ARG A 27 -6.67 -1.54 -10.86
CA ARG A 27 -7.38 -2.80 -11.15
C ARG A 27 -6.52 -3.73 -11.99
N LYS A 28 -6.16 -4.89 -11.42
CA LYS A 28 -5.37 -5.94 -12.09
C LYS A 28 -5.95 -6.35 -13.45
N SER A 29 -7.27 -6.49 -13.56
CA SER A 29 -7.95 -6.87 -14.80
C SER A 29 -7.76 -5.87 -15.94
N LYS A 30 -7.82 -4.56 -15.65
CA LYS A 30 -7.58 -3.49 -16.64
C LYS A 30 -6.13 -3.46 -17.11
N LEU A 31 -5.20 -3.63 -16.17
CA LEU A 31 -3.78 -3.68 -16.47
C LEU A 31 -3.40 -4.92 -17.28
N ASP A 32 -3.98 -6.08 -16.96
CA ASP A 32 -3.78 -7.34 -17.71
C ASP A 32 -4.24 -7.20 -19.16
N ALA A 33 -5.44 -6.63 -19.36
CA ALA A 33 -5.94 -6.34 -20.70
C ALA A 33 -5.03 -5.36 -21.47
N ALA A 34 -4.48 -4.34 -20.80
CA ALA A 34 -3.54 -3.40 -21.41
C ALA A 34 -2.19 -4.05 -21.77
N ALA A 35 -1.66 -4.90 -20.89
CA ALA A 35 -0.42 -5.63 -21.12
C ALA A 35 -0.55 -6.61 -22.30
N LYS A 36 -1.69 -7.30 -22.42
CA LYS A 36 -2.01 -8.16 -23.57
C LYS A 36 -2.08 -7.40 -24.90
N ARG A 37 -2.44 -6.12 -24.86
CA ARG A 37 -2.39 -5.20 -26.01
C ARG A 37 -1.00 -4.63 -26.30
N GLY A 38 0.04 -5.06 -25.59
CA GLY A 38 1.43 -4.64 -25.82
C GLY A 38 1.91 -3.46 -24.96
N ASP A 39 1.12 -2.99 -23.99
CA ASP A 39 1.54 -1.91 -23.07
C ASP A 39 2.62 -2.43 -22.09
N LYS A 40 3.88 -2.09 -22.39
CA LYS A 40 5.04 -2.46 -21.55
C LYS A 40 4.97 -1.86 -20.14
N ALA A 41 4.36 -0.69 -19.97
CA ALA A 41 4.22 -0.08 -18.65
C ALA A 41 3.20 -0.85 -17.81
N ALA A 42 2.07 -1.25 -18.41
CA ALA A 42 1.08 -2.10 -17.75
C ALA A 42 1.68 -3.43 -17.26
N LYS A 43 2.55 -4.05 -18.07
CA LYS A 43 3.26 -5.27 -17.68
C LYS A 43 4.14 -5.06 -16.44
N ILE A 44 4.88 -3.96 -16.36
CA ILE A 44 5.72 -3.64 -15.19
C ILE A 44 4.85 -3.46 -13.94
N VAL A 45 3.75 -2.72 -14.05
CA VAL A 45 2.82 -2.54 -12.91
C VAL A 45 2.25 -3.88 -12.45
N LEU A 46 1.90 -4.78 -13.36
CA LEU A 46 1.43 -6.13 -12.99
C LEU A 46 2.51 -6.94 -12.26
N GLU A 47 3.76 -6.88 -12.71
CA GLU A 47 4.89 -7.50 -12.00
C GLU A 47 5.01 -6.93 -10.57
N THR A 48 4.84 -5.62 -10.41
CA THR A 48 4.83 -4.96 -9.10
C THR A 48 3.65 -5.40 -8.21
N ILE A 49 2.43 -5.45 -8.75
CA ILE A 49 1.23 -5.88 -8.01
C ILE A 49 1.33 -7.35 -7.58
N ASN A 50 1.95 -8.21 -8.40
CA ASN A 50 2.14 -9.63 -8.06
C ASN A 50 3.23 -9.86 -7.00
N ALA A 51 4.17 -8.93 -6.83
CA ALA A 51 5.25 -8.99 -5.84
C ALA A 51 5.40 -7.66 -5.09
N PRO A 52 4.39 -7.25 -4.30
CA PRO A 52 4.28 -5.89 -3.79
C PRO A 52 5.33 -5.56 -2.72
N ASN A 53 5.81 -6.55 -1.95
CA ASN A 53 6.68 -6.33 -0.80
C ASN A 53 7.91 -5.48 -1.12
N ARG A 54 8.62 -5.80 -2.22
CA ARG A 54 9.83 -5.04 -2.60
C ARG A 54 9.52 -3.59 -2.97
N PHE A 55 8.40 -3.37 -3.64
CA PHE A 55 7.95 -2.04 -4.03
C PHE A 55 7.47 -1.22 -2.84
N LEU A 56 6.59 -1.79 -2.02
CA LEU A 56 6.05 -1.13 -0.82
C LEU A 56 7.17 -0.76 0.15
N SER A 57 8.10 -1.68 0.42
CA SER A 57 9.27 -1.37 1.25
C SER A 57 10.13 -0.27 0.64
N THR A 58 10.37 -0.29 -0.68
CA THR A 58 11.13 0.77 -1.35
C THR A 58 10.48 2.13 -1.18
N VAL A 59 9.18 2.23 -1.45
CA VAL A 59 8.44 3.49 -1.34
C VAL A 59 8.45 3.98 0.10
N GLN A 60 8.18 3.10 1.06
CA GLN A 60 8.14 3.46 2.48
C GLN A 60 9.50 3.97 2.97
N ILE A 61 10.61 3.30 2.60
CA ILE A 61 11.96 3.79 2.91
C ILE A 61 12.20 5.17 2.29
N GLY A 62 11.77 5.37 1.04
CA GLY A 62 11.87 6.66 0.36
C GLY A 62 11.11 7.76 1.11
N ILE A 63 9.85 7.52 1.46
CA ILE A 63 8.99 8.44 2.22
C ILE A 63 9.64 8.76 3.58
N THR A 64 10.12 7.75 4.31
CA THR A 64 10.78 7.95 5.61
C THR A 64 12.07 8.76 5.47
N LEU A 65 12.92 8.44 4.50
CA LEU A 65 14.17 9.16 4.27
C LEU A 65 13.91 10.63 3.92
N ILE A 66 12.95 10.88 3.02
CA ILE A 66 12.55 12.22 2.64
C ILE A 66 11.99 12.98 3.86
N GLY A 67 11.18 12.33 4.69
CA GLY A 67 10.66 12.91 5.94
C GLY A 67 11.78 13.32 6.91
N ILE A 68 12.77 12.44 7.13
CA ILE A 68 13.93 12.73 7.99
C ILE A 68 14.75 13.89 7.41
N LEU A 69 15.08 13.86 6.12
CA LEU A 69 15.82 14.95 5.47
C LEU A 69 15.05 16.27 5.56
N THR A 70 13.74 16.26 5.32
CA THR A 70 12.89 17.45 5.44
C THR A 70 12.94 18.02 6.86
N GLY A 71 12.89 17.16 7.89
CA GLY A 71 12.99 17.57 9.29
C GLY A 71 14.37 18.11 9.69
N ILE A 72 15.45 17.57 9.12
CA ILE A 72 16.81 18.08 9.35
C ILE A 72 16.97 19.47 8.71
N PHE A 73 16.55 19.62 7.46
CA PHE A 73 16.73 20.88 6.72
C PHE A 73 15.74 21.98 7.14
N SER A 74 14.66 21.66 7.86
CA SER A 74 13.68 22.64 8.35
C SER A 74 14.10 23.38 9.62
N GLY A 75 15.01 22.80 10.41
CA GLY A 75 15.14 23.14 11.84
C GLY A 75 15.89 24.43 12.17
N GLU A 76 16.98 24.76 11.46
CA GLU A 76 17.89 25.79 11.95
C GLU A 76 17.62 27.18 11.34
N LYS A 77 17.82 27.39 10.03
CA LYS A 77 17.72 28.76 9.48
C LYS A 77 16.32 29.33 9.43
N ILE A 78 15.31 28.53 9.09
CA ILE A 78 13.92 29.03 9.01
C ILE A 78 13.45 29.46 10.40
N THR A 79 13.82 28.69 11.42
CA THR A 79 13.56 29.03 12.82
C THR A 79 14.28 30.32 13.21
N GLU A 80 15.57 30.48 12.89
CA GLU A 80 16.32 31.70 13.20
C GLU A 80 15.72 32.96 12.54
N ASP A 81 15.28 32.86 11.29
CA ASP A 81 14.68 34.00 10.58
C ASP A 81 13.34 34.41 11.21
N ILE A 82 12.53 33.43 11.61
CA ILE A 82 11.26 33.68 12.31
C ILE A 82 11.47 34.14 13.75
N GLU A 83 12.50 33.64 14.44
CA GLU A 83 12.89 34.08 15.76
C GLU A 83 13.33 35.55 15.75
N LYS A 84 14.17 35.95 14.77
CA LYS A 84 14.55 37.36 14.57
C LYS A 84 13.33 38.26 14.35
N TYR A 85 12.30 37.76 13.67
CA TYR A 85 11.05 38.48 13.49
C TYR A 85 10.28 38.64 14.81
N PHE A 86 10.14 37.57 15.61
CA PHE A 86 9.48 37.66 16.93
C PHE A 86 10.26 38.52 17.93
N ASN A 87 11.58 38.57 17.84
CA ASN A 87 12.44 39.41 18.68
C ASN A 87 12.26 40.92 18.43
N GLN A 88 11.60 41.33 17.33
CA GLN A 88 11.25 42.74 17.11
C GLN A 88 10.14 43.23 18.06
N PHE A 89 9.43 42.30 18.72
CA PHE A 89 8.37 42.59 19.67
C PHE A 89 8.84 42.35 21.10
N PRO A 90 9.04 43.40 21.92
CA PRO A 90 9.59 43.28 23.27
C PRO A 90 8.82 42.33 24.20
N ALA A 91 7.49 42.23 24.02
CA ALA A 91 6.63 41.33 24.79
C ALA A 91 6.80 39.84 24.42
N LEU A 92 7.24 39.54 23.19
CA LEU A 92 7.40 38.18 22.68
C LEU A 92 8.87 37.72 22.71
N ALA A 93 9.83 38.61 22.89
CA ALA A 93 11.26 38.31 22.89
C ALA A 93 11.66 37.18 23.87
N HIS A 94 11.04 37.09 25.05
CA HIS A 94 11.32 36.03 26.01
C HIS A 94 10.88 34.63 25.54
N TYR A 95 9.90 34.56 24.63
CA TYR A 95 9.36 33.33 24.07
C TYR A 95 9.64 33.20 22.56
N ALA A 96 10.48 34.07 21.99
CA ALA A 96 10.65 34.17 20.54
C ALA A 96 11.15 32.85 19.92
N ASN A 97 12.12 32.20 20.57
CA ASN A 97 12.66 30.92 20.11
C ASN A 97 11.58 29.81 20.12
N ILE A 98 10.88 29.61 21.24
CA ILE A 98 9.86 28.54 21.33
C ILE A 98 8.67 28.79 20.41
N LEU A 99 8.29 30.06 20.20
CA LEU A 99 7.24 30.44 19.25
C LEU A 99 7.68 30.23 17.81
N ALA A 100 8.93 30.58 17.48
CA ALA A 100 9.49 30.35 16.14
C ALA A 100 9.56 28.87 15.81
N VAL A 101 10.15 28.05 16.68
CA VAL A 101 10.22 26.59 16.51
C VAL A 101 8.82 26.02 16.33
N SER A 102 7.89 26.35 17.22
CA SER A 102 6.53 25.82 17.18
C SER A 102 5.80 26.21 15.90
N PHE A 103 5.92 27.47 15.48
CA PHE A 103 5.31 27.97 14.25
C PHE A 103 5.88 27.28 13.01
N VAL A 104 7.20 27.16 12.91
CA VAL A 104 7.88 26.49 11.79
C VAL A 104 7.48 25.03 11.70
N VAL A 105 7.46 24.30 12.83
CA VAL A 105 7.05 22.90 12.88
C VAL A 105 5.61 22.74 12.42
N ILE A 106 4.67 23.54 12.92
CA ILE A 106 3.24 23.46 12.52
C ILE A 106 3.10 23.74 11.02
N LEU A 107 3.73 24.81 10.53
CA LEU A 107 3.63 25.24 9.14
C LEU A 107 4.17 24.17 8.19
N ILE A 108 5.39 23.67 8.45
CA ILE A 108 6.04 22.66 7.61
C ILE A 108 5.29 21.33 7.69
N THR A 109 4.80 20.95 8.87
CA THR A 109 3.99 19.73 9.02
C THR A 109 2.71 19.82 8.21
N PHE A 110 2.00 20.95 8.25
CA PHE A 110 0.79 21.17 7.46
C PHE A 110 1.07 21.06 5.96
N PHE A 111 2.07 21.78 5.44
CA PHE A 111 2.41 21.72 4.02
C PHE A 111 2.92 20.34 3.59
N SER A 112 3.73 19.68 4.42
CA SER A 112 4.23 18.34 4.15
C SER A 112 3.10 17.31 4.08
N LEU A 113 2.15 17.35 5.02
CA LEU A 113 0.98 16.46 5.01
C LEU A 113 0.06 16.73 3.82
N VAL A 114 -0.24 18.01 3.55
CA VAL A 114 -1.19 18.38 2.50
C VAL A 114 -0.58 18.11 1.12
N LEU A 115 0.61 18.67 0.84
CA LEU A 115 1.22 18.62 -0.49
C LEU A 115 2.07 17.38 -0.71
N GLY A 116 2.67 16.82 0.35
CA GLY A 116 3.53 15.65 0.27
C GLY A 116 2.80 14.32 0.43
N GLU A 117 1.54 14.31 0.89
CA GLU A 117 0.82 13.06 1.13
C GLU A 117 -0.64 13.10 0.70
N LEU A 118 -1.47 13.94 1.30
CA LEU A 118 -2.94 13.91 1.15
C LEU A 118 -3.39 14.25 -0.28
N VAL A 119 -2.91 15.36 -0.84
CA VAL A 119 -3.27 15.78 -2.20
C VAL A 119 -2.73 14.77 -3.24
N PRO A 120 -1.45 14.37 -3.21
CA PRO A 120 -0.94 13.35 -4.12
C PRO A 120 -1.68 12.02 -4.02
N LYS A 121 -2.06 11.57 -2.81
CA LYS A 121 -2.85 10.35 -2.65
C LYS A 121 -4.22 10.45 -3.31
N ARG A 122 -4.91 11.58 -3.17
CA ARG A 122 -6.19 11.83 -3.85
C ARG A 122 -6.05 11.82 -5.37
N ILE A 123 -4.97 12.40 -5.89
CA ILE A 123 -4.67 12.37 -7.33
C ILE A 123 -4.41 10.92 -7.79
N GLY A 124 -3.63 10.15 -7.03
CA GLY A 124 -3.36 8.74 -7.30
C GLY A 124 -4.64 7.89 -7.36
N LEU A 125 -5.59 8.14 -6.45
CA LEU A 125 -6.89 7.47 -6.43
C LEU A 125 -7.82 7.85 -7.58
N ALA A 126 -7.70 9.07 -8.11
CA ALA A 126 -8.54 9.56 -9.20
C ALA A 126 -8.20 8.89 -10.55
N ASN A 127 -6.93 8.55 -10.78
CA ASN A 127 -6.50 7.82 -11.99
C ASN A 127 -5.43 6.76 -11.67
N PRO A 128 -5.79 5.66 -10.98
CA PRO A 128 -4.83 4.69 -10.49
C PRO A 128 -4.04 4.02 -11.62
N GLU A 129 -4.70 3.52 -12.66
CA GLU A 129 -4.02 2.81 -13.74
C GLU A 129 -3.14 3.74 -14.58
N GLY A 130 -3.56 4.97 -14.85
CA GLY A 130 -2.77 5.93 -15.60
C GLY A 130 -1.49 6.31 -14.87
N ILE A 131 -1.62 6.66 -13.59
CA ILE A 131 -0.50 7.09 -12.75
C ILE A 131 0.44 5.93 -12.46
N ALA A 132 -0.08 4.74 -12.13
CA ALA A 132 0.74 3.57 -11.91
C ALA A 132 1.59 3.24 -13.14
N LYS A 133 1.01 3.31 -14.35
CA LYS A 133 1.77 3.11 -15.60
C LYS A 133 2.81 4.20 -15.84
N MET A 134 2.49 5.46 -15.57
CA MET A 134 3.43 6.57 -15.68
C MET A 134 4.64 6.39 -14.73
N MET A 135 4.37 5.95 -13.50
CA MET A 135 5.37 5.73 -12.46
C MET A 135 6.08 4.38 -12.54
N ALA A 136 5.61 3.45 -13.38
CA ALA A 136 6.13 2.09 -13.48
C ALA A 136 7.64 2.03 -13.74
N ARG A 137 8.15 2.84 -14.69
CA ARG A 137 9.58 2.84 -15.04
C ARG A 137 10.45 3.57 -13.99
N PRO A 138 10.11 4.81 -13.56
CA PRO A 138 10.84 5.47 -12.48
C PRO A 138 10.92 4.59 -11.23
N MET A 139 9.80 4.02 -10.80
CA MET A 139 9.75 3.19 -9.60
C MET A 139 10.55 1.90 -9.75
N ARG A 140 10.54 1.24 -10.93
CA ARG A 140 11.38 0.07 -11.17
C ARG A 140 12.87 0.40 -11.02
N PHE A 141 13.31 1.57 -11.48
CA PHE A 141 14.70 2.01 -11.30
C PHE A 141 15.02 2.26 -9.82
N VAL A 142 14.17 2.98 -9.10
CA VAL A 142 14.37 3.25 -7.67
C VAL A 142 14.40 1.94 -6.87
N THR A 143 13.46 1.02 -7.12
CA THR A 143 13.43 -0.30 -6.47
C THR A 143 14.67 -1.14 -6.78
N ALA A 144 15.22 -1.06 -7.99
CA ALA A 144 16.48 -1.74 -8.31
C ALA A 144 17.65 -1.14 -7.53
N LEU A 145 17.71 0.18 -7.39
CA LEU A 145 18.75 0.90 -6.65
C LEU A 145 18.68 0.64 -5.13
N THR A 146 17.46 0.58 -4.57
CA THR A 146 17.23 0.32 -3.14
C THR A 146 17.19 -1.17 -2.78
N SER A 147 17.24 -2.06 -3.77
CA SER A 147 17.19 -3.52 -3.59
C SER A 147 18.13 -4.07 -2.51
N PRO A 148 19.41 -3.65 -2.37
CA PRO A 148 20.27 -4.18 -1.30
C PRO A 148 19.78 -3.79 0.11
N PHE A 149 19.25 -2.57 0.26
CA PHE A 149 18.68 -2.11 1.53
C PHE A 149 17.37 -2.83 1.85
N VAL A 150 16.51 -3.02 0.85
CA VAL A 150 15.27 -3.76 1.01
C VAL A 150 15.55 -5.21 1.38
N TRP A 151 16.55 -5.85 0.78
CA TRP A 151 16.95 -7.22 1.12
C TRP A 151 17.37 -7.34 2.59
N LEU A 152 18.19 -6.40 3.08
CA LEU A 152 18.60 -6.36 4.48
C LEU A 152 17.38 -6.22 5.41
N LEU A 153 16.46 -5.31 5.09
CA LEU A 153 15.25 -5.10 5.87
C LEU A 153 14.33 -6.32 5.87
N THR A 154 14.10 -6.93 4.70
CA THR A 154 13.32 -8.17 4.60
C THR A 154 13.96 -9.28 5.43
N PHE A 155 15.29 -9.43 5.36
CA PHE A 155 16.02 -10.41 6.16
C PHE A 155 15.84 -10.17 7.66
N THR A 156 15.94 -8.92 8.12
CA THR A 156 15.71 -8.56 9.52
C THR A 156 14.26 -8.81 9.94
N SER A 157 13.28 -8.38 9.12
CA SER A 157 11.85 -8.60 9.39
C SER A 157 11.50 -10.08 9.45
N ASP A 158 11.95 -10.88 8.49
CA ASP A 158 11.70 -12.33 8.46
C ASP A 158 12.37 -13.05 9.63
N SER A 159 13.56 -12.60 10.03
CA SER A 159 14.26 -13.14 11.20
C SER A 159 13.51 -12.85 12.50
N LEU A 160 12.95 -11.64 12.64
CA LEU A 160 12.10 -11.27 13.77
C LEU A 160 10.79 -12.08 13.77
N ILE A 161 10.11 -12.20 12.62
CA ILE A 161 8.88 -13.01 12.48
C ILE A 161 9.15 -14.47 12.89
N ARG A 162 10.28 -15.04 12.46
CA ARG A 162 10.71 -16.38 12.87
C ARG A 162 11.00 -16.48 14.37
N LEU A 163 11.64 -15.46 14.95
CA LEU A 163 11.90 -15.39 16.39
C LEU A 163 10.59 -15.37 17.19
N PHE A 164 9.60 -14.61 16.74
CA PHE A 164 8.27 -14.54 17.34
C PHE A 164 7.34 -15.70 16.95
N ARG A 165 7.80 -16.65 16.12
CA ARG A 165 7.01 -17.79 15.61
C ARG A 165 5.69 -17.40 14.95
N ILE A 166 5.65 -16.23 14.31
CA ILE A 166 4.47 -15.77 13.59
C ILE A 166 4.41 -16.53 12.26
N LYS A 167 3.32 -17.29 12.04
CA LYS A 167 3.08 -17.96 10.74
C LYS A 167 2.72 -16.90 9.69
N THR A 168 3.61 -16.68 8.73
CA THR A 168 3.31 -15.88 7.53
C THR A 168 2.52 -16.73 6.54
N THR A 169 1.19 -16.64 6.60
CA THR A 169 0.27 -17.31 5.67
C THR A 169 0.37 -16.60 4.31
N SER A 170 1.27 -17.08 3.44
CA SER A 170 1.42 -16.54 2.07
C SER A 170 0.56 -17.27 1.05
N ASP A 171 -0.06 -18.39 1.46
CA ASP A 171 -1.07 -19.11 0.69
C ASP A 171 -2.32 -19.21 1.56
N SER A 172 -3.18 -18.19 1.53
CA SER A 172 -4.60 -18.42 1.86
C SER A 172 -5.16 -19.31 0.76
N LYS A 173 -4.98 -20.62 0.92
CA LYS A 173 -5.75 -21.60 0.16
C LYS A 173 -7.20 -21.35 0.54
N VAL A 174 -8.02 -21.01 -0.45
CA VAL A 174 -9.44 -20.84 -0.26
C VAL A 174 -9.98 -22.14 0.33
N THR A 175 -10.47 -22.10 1.56
CA THR A 175 -11.03 -23.29 2.20
C THR A 175 -12.46 -23.52 1.73
N GLU A 176 -12.99 -24.73 1.91
CA GLU A 176 -14.37 -25.02 1.56
C GLU A 176 -15.36 -24.11 2.32
N GLU A 177 -15.05 -23.80 3.58
CA GLU A 177 -15.82 -22.90 4.43
C GLU A 177 -15.84 -21.48 3.88
N GLU A 178 -14.72 -20.99 3.33
CA GLU A 178 -14.66 -19.70 2.65
C GLU A 178 -15.48 -19.71 1.35
N ILE A 179 -15.47 -20.81 0.58
CA ILE A 179 -16.32 -20.94 -0.62
C ILE A 179 -17.80 -20.92 -0.23
N LYS A 180 -18.20 -21.66 0.82
CA LYS A 180 -19.58 -21.65 1.34
C LYS A 180 -20.00 -20.25 1.79
N ALA A 181 -19.11 -19.52 2.48
CA ALA A 181 -19.37 -18.14 2.90
C ALA A 181 -19.59 -17.18 1.72
N ILE A 182 -18.78 -17.28 0.67
CA ILE A 182 -18.92 -16.46 -0.55
C ILE A 182 -20.25 -16.75 -1.26
N ILE A 183 -20.67 -18.02 -1.32
CA ILE A 183 -21.94 -18.41 -1.95
C ILE A 183 -23.12 -17.89 -1.13
N GLN A 184 -23.08 -18.03 0.19
CA GLN A 184 -24.11 -17.48 1.07
C GLN A 184 -24.25 -15.96 0.91
N GLU A 185 -23.12 -15.23 0.87
CA GLU A 185 -23.13 -13.77 0.63
C GLU A 185 -23.72 -13.42 -0.74
N GLY A 186 -23.44 -14.22 -1.77
CA GLY A 186 -24.04 -14.08 -3.10
C GLY A 186 -25.56 -14.34 -3.11
N THR A 187 -26.04 -15.30 -2.31
CA THR A 187 -27.47 -15.58 -2.14
C THR A 187 -28.18 -14.43 -1.40
N ASP A 188 -27.60 -13.97 -0.29
CA ASP A 188 -28.15 -12.86 0.50
C ASP A 188 -28.19 -11.54 -0.30
N GLY A 189 -27.21 -11.35 -1.19
CA GLY A 189 -27.15 -10.23 -2.14
C GLY A 189 -28.09 -10.37 -3.35
N GLY A 190 -28.72 -11.54 -3.54
CA GLY A 190 -29.65 -11.82 -4.64
C GLY A 190 -28.98 -12.11 -5.99
N GLU A 191 -27.66 -12.25 -6.03
CA GLU A 191 -26.89 -12.58 -7.25
C GLU A 191 -26.83 -14.10 -7.49
N VAL A 192 -27.04 -14.91 -6.46
CA VAL A 192 -27.12 -16.38 -6.50
C VAL A 192 -28.52 -16.82 -6.07
N GLN A 193 -29.12 -17.76 -6.78
CA GLN A 193 -30.43 -18.30 -6.39
C GLN A 193 -30.27 -19.32 -5.25
N GLU A 194 -31.24 -19.41 -4.34
CA GLU A 194 -31.23 -20.42 -3.25
C GLU A 194 -31.04 -21.86 -3.77
N ILE A 195 -31.59 -22.16 -4.95
CA ILE A 195 -31.43 -23.47 -5.63
C ILE A 195 -29.97 -23.72 -6.01
N GLU A 196 -29.25 -22.70 -6.47
CA GLU A 196 -27.84 -22.81 -6.86
C GLU A 196 -26.95 -23.04 -5.64
N GLN A 197 -27.21 -22.35 -4.53
CA GLN A 197 -26.55 -22.61 -3.25
C GLN A 197 -26.75 -24.06 -2.79
N ASP A 198 -28.00 -24.53 -2.78
CA ASP A 198 -28.36 -25.88 -2.34
C ASP A 198 -27.74 -26.97 -3.24
N ILE A 199 -27.58 -26.71 -4.54
CA ILE A 199 -26.80 -27.58 -5.44
C ILE A 199 -25.33 -27.64 -5.00
N VAL A 200 -24.70 -26.49 -4.76
CA VAL A 200 -23.27 -26.45 -4.41
C VAL A 200 -23.00 -27.12 -3.06
N GLU A 201 -23.83 -26.89 -2.05
CA GLU A 201 -23.73 -27.57 -0.75
C GLU A 201 -23.83 -29.11 -0.89
N ARG A 202 -24.77 -29.59 -1.71
CA ARG A 202 -24.89 -31.04 -2.00
C ARG A 202 -23.69 -31.61 -2.73
N VAL A 203 -23.06 -30.85 -3.62
CA VAL A 203 -21.85 -31.28 -4.34
C VAL A 203 -20.69 -31.48 -3.36
N PHE A 204 -20.53 -30.58 -2.38
CA PHE A 204 -19.53 -30.77 -1.32
C PHE A 204 -19.83 -32.02 -0.48
N HIS A 205 -21.08 -32.20 -0.05
CA HIS A 205 -21.50 -33.40 0.69
C HIS A 205 -21.33 -34.70 -0.11
N LEU A 206 -21.48 -34.67 -1.43
CA LEU A 206 -21.25 -35.83 -2.29
C LEU A 206 -19.76 -36.19 -2.39
N GLY A 207 -18.87 -35.19 -2.41
CA GLY A 207 -17.42 -35.39 -2.40
C GLY A 207 -16.93 -36.11 -1.14
N ASP A 208 -17.58 -35.85 0.00
CA ASP A 208 -17.28 -36.47 1.29
C ASP A 208 -17.93 -37.84 1.51
N ARG A 209 -18.87 -38.23 0.64
CA ARG A 209 -19.57 -39.52 0.77
C ARG A 209 -18.65 -40.67 0.41
N THR A 210 -18.55 -41.64 1.31
CA THR A 210 -17.89 -42.91 1.03
C THR A 210 -18.74 -43.77 0.11
N VAL A 211 -18.13 -44.59 -0.75
CA VAL A 211 -18.82 -45.49 -1.70
C VAL A 211 -19.81 -46.43 -0.98
N SER A 212 -19.49 -46.83 0.26
CA SER A 212 -20.38 -47.62 1.12
C SER A 212 -21.72 -46.95 1.42
N SER A 213 -21.80 -45.62 1.38
CA SER A 213 -23.04 -44.85 1.60
C SER A 213 -23.98 -44.83 0.41
N LEU A 214 -23.52 -45.31 -0.76
CA LEU A 214 -24.27 -45.38 -2.01
C LEU A 214 -24.51 -46.82 -2.48
N MET A 215 -23.88 -47.80 -1.83
CA MET A 215 -24.03 -49.21 -2.16
C MET A 215 -25.36 -49.76 -1.64
N THR A 216 -26.08 -50.46 -2.52
CA THR A 216 -27.23 -51.29 -2.11
C THR A 216 -26.71 -52.49 -1.31
N HIS A 217 -27.28 -52.72 -0.12
CA HIS A 217 -26.90 -53.85 0.70
C HIS A 217 -27.17 -55.16 -0.06
N ARG A 218 -26.28 -56.17 0.06
CA ARG A 218 -26.36 -57.41 -0.73
C ARG A 218 -27.71 -58.14 -0.63
N ASN A 219 -28.42 -57.95 0.49
CA ASN A 219 -29.75 -58.55 0.72
C ASN A 219 -30.90 -57.83 -0.01
N ASP A 220 -30.66 -56.62 -0.51
CA ASP A 220 -31.65 -55.75 -1.18
C ASP A 220 -31.42 -55.69 -2.70
N VAL A 221 -30.51 -56.51 -3.23
CA VAL A 221 -30.27 -56.66 -4.67
C VAL A 221 -31.28 -57.68 -5.21
N ILE A 222 -32.23 -57.22 -6.04
CA ILE A 222 -33.27 -58.03 -6.72
C ILE A 222 -32.66 -58.82 -7.88
#